data_AF-A0AAV7LZ26-F1
#
_entry.id   AF-A0AAV7LZ26-F1
#
_cell.length_a   1.000
_cell.length_b   1.000
_cell.length_c   1.000
_cell.angle_alpha   90.00
_cell.angle_beta   90.00
_cell.angle_gamma   90.00
#
_symmetry.space_group_name_H-M   'P 1'
#
loop_
_entity.id
_entity.type
_entity.pdbx_description
1 polymer ?
#
loop_
_entity_poly.entity_id
_entity_poly.type
_entity_poly.pdbx_seq_one_letter_code
_entity_poly.pdbx_strand_id
1 'polypeptide(L)'
;MCLDSGITYRTHFIETCQSIFNLGLKELEKREAEVSAFEVCLLEAINENQEKGATLLKEFEERNFDILTELQHIADVNILDAKLTDYNLDITMLTEALMTLEMQLVDQLEEIIKEYERNILDMAAGFLEAVQGLYPFSSLRGQSGFKRSKVIKIMLCCNNG
;
A
#
# COMPACT_ATOMS: atom_id res chain seq x y z
N MET A 1 25.90 31.35 41.62
CA MET A 1 26.18 30.77 40.29
C MET A 1 25.48 29.43 40.01
N CYS A 2 24.88 28.72 40.98
CA CYS A 2 24.30 27.38 40.71
C CYS A 2 22.82 27.37 40.22
N LEU A 3 22.05 28.44 40.41
CA LEU A 3 20.63 28.51 40.00
C LEU A 3 20.45 28.69 38.48
N ASP A 4 21.44 29.29 37.82
CA ASP A 4 21.42 29.63 36.39
C ASP A 4 21.55 28.40 35.47
N SER A 5 22.29 27.39 35.94
CA SER A 5 22.49 26.10 35.27
C SER A 5 21.19 25.27 35.17
N GLY A 6 20.37 25.27 36.23
CA GLY A 6 19.10 24.53 36.25
C GLY A 6 18.02 25.14 35.35
N ILE A 7 17.97 26.48 35.27
CA ILE A 7 17.05 27.21 34.39
C ILE A 7 17.45 26.98 32.93
N THR A 8 18.74 27.11 32.61
CA THR A 8 19.28 26.89 31.26
C THR A 8 19.03 25.46 30.76
N TYR A 9 19.26 24.45 31.60
CA TYR A 9 18.96 23.05 31.25
C TYR A 9 17.48 22.82 30.96
N ARG A 10 16.59 23.38 31.80
CA ARG A 10 15.14 23.24 31.63
C ARG A 10 14.67 23.87 30.32
N THR A 11 15.14 25.07 30.00
CA THR A 11 14.82 25.75 28.74
C THR A 11 15.25 24.91 27.54
N HIS A 12 16.49 24.44 27.52
CA HIS A 12 17.02 23.66 26.41
C HIS A 12 16.29 22.32 26.23
N PHE A 13 15.90 21.67 27.32
CA PHE A 13 15.08 20.45 27.28
C PHE A 13 13.70 20.71 26.66
N ILE A 14 13.03 21.80 27.05
CA ILE A 14 11.71 22.18 26.50
C ILE A 14 11.82 22.47 25.00
N GLU A 15 12.83 23.24 24.58
CA GLU A 15 13.10 23.55 23.17
C GLU A 15 13.35 22.27 22.34
N THR A 16 14.10 21.32 22.90
CA THR A 16 14.32 20.02 22.27
C THR A 16 13.01 19.25 22.11
N CYS A 17 12.20 19.16 23.17
CA CYS A 17 10.91 18.47 23.11
C CYS A 17 9.96 19.12 22.07
N GLN A 18 9.92 20.45 22.01
CA GLN A 18 9.16 21.18 20.99
C GLN A 18 9.68 20.89 19.58
N SER A 19 10.99 20.82 19.40
CA SER A 19 11.60 20.51 18.10
C SER A 19 11.26 19.10 17.63
N ILE A 20 11.33 18.10 18.52
CA ILE A 20 10.94 16.71 18.21
C ILE A 20 9.45 16.63 17.90
N PHE A 21 8.60 17.32 18.66
CA PHE A 21 7.16 17.32 18.43
C PHE A 21 6.80 17.92 17.06
N ASN A 22 7.37 19.09 16.73
CA ASN A 22 7.15 19.75 15.44
C ASN A 22 7.69 18.92 14.27
N LEU A 23 8.82 18.22 14.46
CA LEU A 23 9.32 17.27 13.48
C LEU A 23 8.34 16.11 13.29
N GLY A 24 7.83 15.54 14.37
CA GLY A 24 6.84 14.45 14.32
C GLY A 24 5.56 14.85 13.58
N LEU A 25 5.07 16.08 13.76
CA LEU A 25 3.91 16.58 13.00
C LEU A 25 4.18 16.62 11.50
N LYS A 26 5.37 17.08 11.08
CA LYS A 26 5.75 17.11 9.66
C LYS A 26 5.91 15.72 9.06
N GLU A 27 6.49 14.78 9.80
CA GLU A 27 6.61 13.40 9.32
C GLU A 27 5.25 12.69 9.28
N LEU A 28 4.33 13.03 10.17
CA LEU A 28 2.95 12.55 10.11
C LEU A 28 2.25 13.02 8.82
N GLU A 29 2.34 14.31 8.48
CA GLU A 29 1.77 14.84 7.23
C GLU A 29 2.31 14.12 5.99
N LYS A 30 3.62 13.82 5.96
CA LYS A 30 4.23 13.04 4.86
C LYS A 30 3.70 11.61 4.81
N ARG A 31 3.58 10.94 5.96
CA ARG A 31 3.03 9.58 6.02
C ARG A 31 1.59 9.55 5.54
N GLU A 32 0.76 10.51 5.93
CA GLU A 32 -0.63 10.61 5.47
C GLU A 32 -0.70 10.81 3.95
N ALA A 33 0.17 11.64 3.39
CA ALA A 33 0.28 11.81 1.94
C ALA A 33 0.70 10.51 1.24
N GLU A 34 1.65 9.77 1.79
CA GLU A 34 2.10 8.48 1.25
C GLU A 34 0.99 7.42 1.29
N VAL A 35 0.26 7.31 2.41
CA VAL A 35 -0.88 6.40 2.53
C VAL A 35 -1.94 6.74 1.49
N SER A 36 -2.27 8.02 1.32
CA SER A 36 -3.23 8.45 0.30
C SER A 36 -2.76 8.11 -1.12
N ALA A 37 -1.48 8.28 -1.42
CA ALA A 37 -0.92 7.92 -2.73
C ALA A 37 -0.99 6.41 -2.98
N PHE A 38 -0.63 5.60 -1.98
CA PHE A 38 -0.75 4.13 -2.04
C PHE A 38 -2.19 3.69 -2.31
N GLU A 39 -3.17 4.25 -1.60
CA GLU A 39 -4.59 3.93 -1.80
C GLU A 39 -5.07 4.26 -3.20
N VAL A 40 -4.66 5.41 -3.75
CA VAL A 40 -5.00 5.80 -5.13
C VAL A 40 -4.44 4.79 -6.12
N CYS A 41 -3.13 4.51 -6.07
CA CYS A 41 -2.50 3.55 -6.99
C CYS A 41 -3.13 2.15 -6.88
N LEU A 42 -3.45 1.71 -5.66
CA LEU A 42 -4.08 0.42 -5.40
C LEU A 42 -5.46 0.33 -6.08
N LEU A 43 -6.29 1.35 -5.89
CA LEU A 43 -7.63 1.39 -6.47
C LEU A 43 -7.59 1.54 -7.99
N GLU A 44 -6.68 2.34 -8.52
CA GLU A 44 -6.48 2.48 -9.96
C GLU A 44 -6.14 1.14 -10.62
N ALA A 45 -5.18 0.39 -10.07
CA ALA A 45 -4.80 -0.92 -10.60
C ALA A 45 -5.97 -1.92 -10.60
N ILE A 46 -6.74 -1.96 -9.50
CA ILE A 46 -7.91 -2.84 -9.38
C ILE A 46 -8.99 -2.43 -10.39
N ASN A 47 -9.32 -1.14 -10.49
CA ASN A 47 -10.37 -0.66 -11.38
C ASN A 47 -10.00 -0.89 -12.84
N GLU A 48 -8.76 -0.60 -13.24
CA GLU A 48 -8.29 -0.84 -14.61
C GLU A 48 -8.39 -2.32 -14.98
N ASN A 49 -8.02 -3.22 -14.07
CA ASN A 49 -8.14 -4.66 -14.30
C ASN A 49 -9.60 -5.10 -14.45
N GLN A 50 -10.49 -4.61 -13.58
CA GLN A 50 -11.92 -4.90 -13.64
C GLN A 50 -12.55 -4.39 -14.94
N GLU A 51 -12.20 -3.18 -15.40
CA GLU A 51 -12.69 -2.62 -16.66
C GLU A 51 -12.25 -3.47 -17.86
N LYS A 52 -10.99 -3.91 -17.88
CA LYS A 52 -10.47 -4.83 -18.90
C LYS A 52 -11.19 -6.17 -18.88
N GLY A 53 -11.38 -6.77 -17.71
CA GLY A 53 -12.11 -8.03 -17.55
C GLY A 53 -13.57 -7.92 -17.99
N ALA A 54 -14.26 -6.84 -17.60
CA ALA A 54 -15.64 -6.58 -18.01
C ALA A 54 -15.77 -6.40 -19.53
N THR A 55 -14.79 -5.76 -20.17
CA THR A 55 -14.73 -5.61 -21.63
C THR A 55 -14.59 -6.96 -22.31
N LEU A 56 -13.67 -7.82 -21.86
CA LEU A 56 -13.49 -9.17 -22.42
C LEU A 56 -14.76 -10.03 -22.28
N LEU A 57 -15.42 -9.98 -21.13
CA LEU A 57 -16.67 -10.70 -20.90
C LEU A 57 -17.77 -10.23 -21.85
N LYS A 58 -17.92 -8.92 -22.00
CA LYS A 58 -18.91 -8.33 -22.90
C LYS A 58 -18.65 -8.73 -24.36
N GLU A 59 -17.41 -8.67 -24.81
CA GLU A 59 -17.04 -9.10 -26.17
C GLU A 59 -17.30 -10.58 -26.41
N PHE A 60 -17.05 -11.43 -25.41
CA PHE A 60 -17.37 -12.85 -25.47
C PHE A 60 -18.88 -13.09 -25.57
N GLU A 61 -19.68 -12.40 -24.75
CA GLU A 61 -21.15 -12.50 -24.75
C GLU A 61 -21.73 -12.06 -26.11
N GLU A 62 -21.30 -10.92 -26.63
CA GLU A 62 -21.75 -10.40 -27.92
C GLU A 62 -21.42 -11.34 -29.07
N ARG A 63 -20.21 -11.93 -29.08
CA ARG A 63 -19.79 -12.89 -30.11
C ARG A 63 -20.58 -14.20 -30.06
N ASN A 64 -20.88 -14.68 -28.86
CA ASN A 64 -21.45 -16.00 -28.66
C ASN A 64 -22.98 -16.02 -28.53
N PHE A 65 -23.62 -14.85 -28.48
CA PHE A 65 -25.08 -14.72 -28.37
C PHE A 65 -25.83 -15.49 -29.47
N ASP A 66 -25.43 -15.29 -30.73
CA ASP A 66 -26.06 -15.94 -31.87
C ASP A 66 -25.76 -17.45 -31.91
N ILE A 67 -24.54 -17.85 -31.54
CA ILE A 67 -24.12 -19.25 -31.47
C ILE A 67 -24.99 -20.02 -30.48
N LEU A 68 -25.22 -19.48 -29.29
CA LEU A 68 -26.07 -20.10 -28.27
C LEU A 68 -27.52 -20.23 -28.72
N THR A 69 -28.02 -19.25 -29.49
CA THR A 69 -29.38 -19.30 -30.06
C THR A 69 -29.49 -20.37 -31.14
N GLU A 70 -28.50 -20.46 -32.03
CA GLU A 70 -28.45 -21.47 -33.09
C GLU A 70 -28.34 -22.89 -32.56
N LEU A 71 -27.55 -23.12 -31.50
CA LEU A 71 -27.34 -24.43 -30.88
C LEU A 71 -28.66 -25.09 -30.46
N GLN A 72 -29.68 -24.33 -30.07
CA GLN A 72 -30.99 -24.84 -29.64
C GLN A 72 -31.82 -25.43 -30.80
N HIS A 73 -31.48 -25.11 -32.04
CA HIS A 73 -32.27 -25.46 -33.22
C HIS A 73 -31.59 -26.47 -34.16
N ILE A 74 -30.37 -26.90 -33.83
CA ILE A 74 -29.62 -27.87 -34.64
C ILE A 74 -30.06 -29.30 -34.31
N ALA A 75 -30.53 -30.01 -35.33
CA ALA A 75 -30.92 -31.42 -35.22
C ALA A 75 -29.81 -32.41 -35.62
N ASP A 76 -28.82 -31.95 -36.40
CA ASP A 76 -27.69 -32.78 -36.84
C ASP A 76 -26.61 -32.81 -35.75
N VAL A 77 -26.36 -34.00 -35.23
CA VAL A 77 -25.42 -34.24 -34.11
C VAL A 77 -23.99 -33.85 -34.47
N ASN A 78 -23.54 -34.08 -35.71
CA ASN A 78 -22.16 -33.75 -36.10
C ASN A 78 -21.96 -32.24 -36.19
N ILE A 79 -22.97 -31.51 -36.68
CA ILE A 79 -22.94 -30.05 -36.75
C ILE A 79 -23.01 -29.45 -35.33
N LEU A 80 -23.82 -30.05 -34.45
CA LEU A 80 -23.91 -29.65 -33.04
C LEU A 80 -22.57 -29.83 -32.32
N ASP A 81 -21.93 -30.99 -32.45
CA ASP A 81 -20.64 -31.30 -31.82
C ASP A 81 -19.53 -30.36 -32.31
N ALA A 82 -19.51 -30.03 -33.60
CA ALA A 82 -18.54 -29.08 -34.15
C ALA A 82 -18.70 -27.68 -33.53
N LYS A 83 -19.94 -27.14 -33.48
CA LYS A 83 -20.19 -25.82 -32.87
C LYS A 83 -19.93 -25.80 -31.36
N LEU A 84 -20.25 -26.88 -30.65
CA LEU A 84 -19.92 -26.99 -29.22
C LEU A 84 -18.41 -27.00 -28.99
N THR A 85 -17.64 -27.63 -29.88
CA THR A 85 -16.18 -27.63 -29.81
C THR A 85 -15.64 -26.21 -29.98
N ASP A 86 -16.14 -25.46 -30.97
CA ASP A 86 -15.74 -24.06 -31.20
C ASP A 86 -16.11 -23.16 -30.00
N TYR A 87 -17.33 -23.30 -29.46
CA TYR A 87 -17.76 -22.55 -28.27
C TYR A 87 -16.91 -22.85 -27.03
N ASN A 88 -16.55 -24.12 -26.82
CA ASN A 88 -15.65 -24.50 -25.72
C ASN A 88 -14.23 -23.94 -25.90
N LEU A 89 -13.77 -23.82 -27.14
CA LEU A 89 -12.50 -23.15 -27.43
C LEU A 89 -12.57 -21.67 -27.05
N ASP A 90 -13.63 -20.98 -27.42
CA ASP A 90 -13.85 -19.57 -27.04
C ASP A 90 -13.91 -19.39 -25.52
N ILE A 91 -14.56 -20.30 -24.78
CA ILE A 91 -14.55 -20.28 -23.30
C ILE A 91 -13.12 -20.43 -22.77
N THR A 92 -12.36 -21.36 -23.35
CA THR A 92 -10.98 -21.62 -22.90
C THR A 92 -10.11 -20.38 -23.12
N MET A 93 -10.22 -19.75 -24.29
CA MET A 93 -9.50 -18.53 -24.62
C MET A 93 -9.88 -17.36 -23.70
N LEU A 94 -11.16 -17.17 -23.40
CA LEU A 94 -11.60 -16.16 -22.43
C LEU A 94 -11.00 -16.44 -21.04
N THR A 95 -11.02 -17.69 -20.61
CA THR A 95 -10.48 -18.10 -19.31
C THR A 95 -8.98 -17.80 -19.22
N GLU A 96 -8.21 -18.13 -20.26
CA GLU A 96 -6.77 -17.82 -20.34
C GLU A 96 -6.50 -16.31 -20.31
N ALA A 97 -7.31 -15.52 -21.03
CA ALA A 97 -7.19 -14.06 -21.03
C ALA A 97 -7.47 -13.46 -19.64
N LEU A 98 -8.53 -13.90 -18.97
CA LEU A 98 -8.87 -13.46 -17.60
C LEU A 98 -7.79 -13.87 -16.59
N MET A 99 -7.27 -15.11 -16.66
CA MET A 99 -6.16 -15.54 -15.79
C MET A 99 -4.90 -14.69 -16.02
N THR A 100 -4.63 -14.31 -17.27
CA THR A 100 -3.50 -13.42 -17.59
C THR A 100 -3.68 -12.04 -16.96
N LEU A 101 -4.90 -11.47 -17.02
CA LEU A 101 -5.21 -10.21 -16.35
C LEU A 101 -5.02 -10.31 -14.83
N GLU A 102 -5.49 -11.39 -14.20
CA GLU A 102 -5.31 -11.60 -12.76
C GLU A 102 -3.83 -11.71 -12.37
N MET A 103 -3.03 -12.43 -13.16
CA MET A 103 -1.58 -12.53 -12.92
C MET A 103 -0.90 -11.16 -13.02
N GLN A 104 -1.25 -10.36 -14.05
CA GLN A 104 -0.74 -9.01 -14.20
C GLN A 104 -1.15 -8.09 -13.05
N LEU A 105 -2.39 -8.21 -12.56
CA LEU A 105 -2.84 -7.46 -11.40
C LEU A 105 -2.01 -7.81 -10.16
N VAL A 106 -1.79 -9.10 -9.90
CA VAL A 106 -0.96 -9.55 -8.77
C VAL A 106 0.44 -8.96 -8.83
N ASP A 107 1.09 -9.02 -9.99
CA ASP A 107 2.42 -8.45 -10.19
C ASP A 107 2.44 -6.93 -9.93
N GLN A 108 1.46 -6.19 -10.46
CA GLN A 108 1.33 -4.74 -10.23
C GLN A 108 1.08 -4.41 -8.76
N LEU A 109 0.21 -5.15 -8.09
CA LEU A 109 -0.08 -4.97 -6.67
C LEU A 109 1.16 -5.21 -5.81
N GLU A 110 1.96 -6.23 -6.15
CA GLU A 110 3.21 -6.51 -5.44
C GLU A 110 4.22 -5.36 -5.60
N GLU A 111 4.33 -4.76 -6.78
CA GLU A 111 5.17 -3.58 -7.00
C GLU A 111 4.71 -2.36 -6.18
N ILE A 112 3.41 -2.07 -6.20
CA ILE A 112 2.81 -0.96 -5.44
C ILE A 112 3.06 -1.13 -3.93
N ILE A 113 2.86 -2.35 -3.41
CA ILE A 113 3.09 -2.65 -1.99
C ILE A 113 4.58 -2.50 -1.63
N LYS A 114 5.49 -3.03 -2.45
CA LYS A 114 6.93 -2.92 -2.20
C LYS A 114 7.41 -1.48 -2.17
N GLU A 115 6.91 -0.65 -3.08
CA GLU A 115 7.23 0.77 -3.13
C GLU A 115 6.76 1.49 -1.86
N TYR A 116 5.51 1.26 -1.45
CA TYR A 116 4.95 1.81 -0.21
C TYR A 116 5.74 1.36 1.03
N GLU A 117 6.04 0.07 1.15
CA GLU A 117 6.84 -0.47 2.26
C GLU A 117 8.22 0.20 2.34
N ARG A 118 8.90 0.36 1.19
CA ARG A 118 10.18 1.06 1.12
C ARG A 118 10.04 2.50 1.60
N ASN A 119 9.05 3.23 1.09
CA ASN A 119 8.85 4.64 1.42
C ASN A 119 8.57 4.84 2.91
N ILE A 120 7.73 3.99 3.53
CA ILE A 120 7.46 4.04 4.97
C ILE A 120 8.72 3.72 5.79
N LEU A 121 9.51 2.73 5.38
CA LEU A 121 10.77 2.39 6.06
C LEU A 121 11.78 3.54 5.99
N ASP A 122 11.92 4.17 4.84
CA ASP A 122 12.82 5.31 4.63
C ASP A 122 12.38 6.53 5.45
N MET A 123 11.07 6.82 5.51
CA MET A 123 10.52 7.87 6.37
C MET A 123 10.79 7.61 7.85
N ALA A 124 10.56 6.37 8.31
CA ALA A 124 10.80 5.98 9.69
C ALA A 124 12.29 6.07 10.07
N ALA A 125 13.18 5.62 9.19
CA ALA A 125 14.62 5.72 9.36
C ALA A 125 15.06 7.18 9.43
N GLY A 126 14.62 8.02 8.49
CA GLY A 126 14.93 9.44 8.45
C GLY A 126 14.44 10.18 9.70
N PHE A 127 13.24 9.87 10.20
CA PHE A 127 12.74 10.43 11.45
C PHE A 127 13.61 10.03 12.65
N LEU A 128 14.00 8.76 12.76
CA LEU A 128 14.86 8.29 13.85
C LEU A 128 16.24 8.96 13.83
N GLU A 129 16.85 9.11 12.65
CA GLU A 129 18.11 9.83 12.49
C GLU A 129 18.00 11.30 12.90
N ALA A 130 16.94 11.98 12.45
CA ALA A 130 16.69 13.37 12.81
C ALA A 130 16.48 13.56 14.32
N VAL A 131 15.73 12.67 14.98
CA VAL A 131 15.54 12.69 16.44
C VAL A 131 16.85 12.44 17.19
N GLN A 132 17.68 11.51 16.71
CA GLN A 132 19.00 11.27 17.30
C GLN A 132 19.94 12.46 17.16
N GLY A 133 19.84 13.22 16.06
CA GLY A 133 20.57 14.47 15.84
C GLY A 133 20.12 15.61 16.76
N LEU A 134 18.82 15.74 17.03
CA LEU A 134 18.27 16.74 17.94
C LEU A 134 18.62 16.47 19.40
N TYR A 135 18.75 15.20 19.78
CA TYR A 135 19.16 14.83 21.12
C TYR A 135 19.94 13.51 21.10
N PRO A 136 21.29 13.55 21.22
CA PRO A 136 22.07 12.32 21.28
C PRO A 136 21.76 11.59 22.58
N PHE A 137 20.80 10.66 22.53
CA PHE A 137 20.48 9.74 23.63
C PHE A 137 21.73 8.97 24.11
N SER A 138 22.76 8.89 23.27
CA SER A 138 24.10 8.37 23.58
C SER A 138 24.82 9.14 24.69
N SER A 139 24.66 10.47 24.77
CA SER A 139 25.32 11.32 25.78
C SER A 139 24.68 11.25 27.18
N LEU A 140 23.48 10.68 27.30
CA LEU A 140 22.78 10.48 28.58
C LEU A 140 22.96 9.09 29.19
N ARG A 141 23.75 8.19 28.57
CA ARG A 141 24.03 6.86 29.15
C ARG A 141 24.66 6.91 30.56
N GLY A 142 25.20 8.06 30.96
CA GLY A 142 25.80 8.27 32.29
C GLY A 142 24.88 8.79 33.39
N GLN A 143 23.61 9.18 33.12
CA GLN A 143 22.74 9.71 34.19
C GLN A 143 21.35 9.04 34.20
N SER A 144 21.23 8.02 35.05
CA SER A 144 20.02 7.44 35.62
C SER A 144 19.00 6.82 34.65
N GLY A 145 18.83 5.49 34.76
CA GLY A 145 17.88 4.66 34.02
C GLY A 145 16.38 4.98 34.21
N PHE A 146 16.04 6.16 34.71
CA PHE A 146 14.66 6.58 35.01
C PHE A 146 13.98 7.36 33.87
N LYS A 147 14.74 7.99 32.95
CA LYS A 147 14.19 8.83 31.86
C LYS A 147 13.96 8.11 30.53
N ARG A 148 14.52 6.91 30.34
CA ARG A 148 14.43 6.13 29.09
C ARG A 148 13.02 5.59 28.80
N SER A 149 12.29 5.22 29.86
CA SER A 149 11.00 4.52 29.69
C SER A 149 9.86 5.44 29.23
N LYS A 150 9.84 6.72 29.62
CA LYS A 150 8.71 7.62 29.27
C LYS A 150 8.81 8.21 27.86
N VAL A 151 10.01 8.57 27.40
CA VAL A 151 10.20 9.19 26.09
C VAL A 151 10.05 8.17 24.96
N ILE A 152 10.56 6.95 25.14
CA ILE A 152 10.35 5.84 24.21
C ILE A 152 8.86 5.45 24.17
N LYS A 153 8.16 5.49 25.31
CA LYS A 153 6.72 5.18 25.38
C LYS A 153 5.87 6.24 24.69
N ILE A 154 6.24 7.53 24.74
CA ILE A 154 5.58 8.59 23.96
C ILE A 154 5.82 8.40 22.45
N MET A 155 7.03 8.04 22.03
CA MET A 155 7.30 7.74 20.61
C MET A 155 6.59 6.46 20.13
N LEU A 156 6.47 5.42 20.95
CA LEU A 156 5.75 4.18 20.61
C LEU A 156 4.22 4.35 20.63
N CYS A 157 3.67 5.30 21.39
CA CYS A 157 2.24 5.60 21.39
C CYS A 157 1.76 6.23 20.08
N CYS A 158 2.65 6.74 19.23
CA CYS A 158 2.32 7.19 17.87
C CYS A 158 2.28 6.05 16.83
N ASN A 159 2.55 4.79 17.23
CA ASN A 159 2.57 3.62 16.34
C ASN A 159 1.31 2.73 16.45
N ASN A 160 0.29 3.13 17.21
CA ASN A 160 -0.98 2.39 17.37
C ASN A 160 -2.18 3.31 17.12
N GLY A 161 -2.22 3.90 15.92
CA GLY A 161 -3.37 4.61 15.37
C GLY A 161 -3.58 4.17 13.94
#